data_AF-A0A945L5W7-F1
#
_entry.id   AF-A0A945L5W7-F1
#
_cell.length_a   1.000
_cell.length_b   1.000
_cell.length_c   1.000
_cell.angle_alpha   90.00
_cell.angle_beta   90.00
_cell.angle_gamma   90.00
#
_symmetry.space_group_name_H-M   'P 1'
#
loop_
_entity.id
_entity.type
_entity.pdbx_description
1 polymer ?
#
loop_
_entity_poly.entity_id
_entity_poly.type
_entity_poly.pdbx_seq_one_letter_code
_entity_poly.pdbx_strand_id
1 'polypeptide(L)'
;MNVHHPASASIVLTTRGRVVLGIVMTCAVLCMWVLFGSGTADAASESSLPTTQVVVVQPGESLWSISQSLNPGADPRALIMGIREINGIGTEHVFPGQSLIIPISG
;
A
#
# COMPACT_ATOMS: atom_id res chain seq x y z
N MET A 1 69.09 -32.79 17.46
CA MET A 1 67.83 -32.55 16.72
C MET A 1 67.11 -31.38 17.37
N ASN A 2 67.13 -30.19 16.76
CA ASN A 2 66.33 -29.05 17.23
C ASN A 2 65.10 -28.90 16.33
N VAL A 3 63.92 -29.00 16.92
CA VAL A 3 62.63 -28.83 16.23
C VAL A 3 62.22 -27.35 16.36
N HIS A 4 62.12 -26.63 15.24
CA HIS A 4 61.57 -25.28 15.23
C HIS A 4 60.04 -25.36 15.11
N HIS A 5 59.31 -24.78 16.07
CA HIS A 5 57.87 -24.55 15.95
C HIS A 5 57.62 -23.23 15.18
N PRO A 6 56.74 -23.20 14.16
CA PRO A 6 56.33 -21.94 13.54
C PRO A 6 55.36 -21.19 14.46
N ALA A 7 55.69 -19.92 14.76
CA ALA A 7 54.84 -19.02 15.54
C ALA A 7 53.56 -18.67 14.76
N SER A 8 52.41 -18.82 15.39
CA SER A 8 51.11 -18.44 14.83
C SER A 8 50.97 -16.91 14.76
N ALA A 9 50.77 -16.35 13.57
CA ALA A 9 50.57 -14.91 13.39
C ALA A 9 49.14 -14.51 13.77
N SER A 10 48.97 -13.84 14.93
CA SER A 10 47.68 -13.23 15.29
C SER A 10 47.54 -11.88 14.58
N ILE A 11 46.55 -11.73 13.71
CA ILE A 11 46.21 -10.46 13.07
C ILE A 11 45.64 -9.53 14.14
N VAL A 12 46.44 -8.56 14.59
CA VAL A 12 45.98 -7.53 15.52
C VAL A 12 45.47 -6.36 14.70
N LEU A 13 44.14 -6.19 14.67
CA LEU A 13 43.50 -5.06 14.01
C LEU A 13 43.88 -3.78 14.77
N THR A 14 44.83 -3.01 14.22
CA THR A 14 45.24 -1.73 14.81
C THR A 14 44.02 -0.81 14.91
N THR A 15 43.95 0.00 15.98
CA THR A 15 42.78 0.82 16.36
C THR A 15 42.20 1.65 15.19
N ARG A 16 43.04 2.05 14.24
CA ARG A 16 42.67 2.78 13.03
C ARG A 16 41.86 1.94 12.03
N GLY A 17 42.15 0.64 11.89
CA GLY A 17 41.41 -0.29 11.04
C GLY A 17 39.97 -0.53 11.53
N ARG A 18 39.76 -0.55 12.85
CA ARG A 18 38.41 -0.67 13.44
C ARG A 18 37.55 0.56 13.16
N VAL A 19 38.13 1.76 13.20
CA VAL A 19 37.41 3.01 12.90
C VAL A 19 37.02 3.07 11.43
N VAL A 20 37.94 2.74 10.51
CA VAL A 20 37.65 2.70 9.08
C VAL A 20 36.55 1.68 8.76
N LEU A 21 36.59 0.49 9.35
CA LEU A 21 35.56 -0.53 9.15
C LEU A 21 34.19 -0.05 9.66
N GLY A 22 34.14 0.62 10.81
CA GLY A 22 32.90 1.18 11.36
C GLY A 22 32.29 2.27 10.46
N ILE A 23 33.14 3.14 9.89
CA ILE A 23 32.70 4.19 8.95
C ILE A 23 32.13 3.56 7.68
N VAL A 24 32.84 2.59 7.10
CA VAL A 24 32.40 1.90 5.87
C VAL A 24 31.05 1.19 6.08
N MET A 25 30.89 0.48 7.19
CA MET A 25 29.62 -0.20 7.52
C MET A 25 28.47 0.81 7.70
N THR A 26 28.72 1.93 8.37
CA THR A 26 27.71 2.97 8.58
C THR A 26 27.28 3.60 7.26
N CYS A 27 28.24 3.93 6.37
CA CYS A 27 27.93 4.43 5.03
C CYS A 27 27.14 3.42 4.20
N ALA A 28 27.47 2.12 4.28
CA ALA A 28 26.74 1.09 3.55
C ALA A 28 25.28 0.97 4.01
N VAL A 29 25.03 1.02 5.32
CA VAL A 29 23.66 0.99 5.87
C VAL A 29 22.87 2.22 5.43
N LEU A 30 23.47 3.42 5.49
CA LEU A 30 22.82 4.65 5.05
C LEU A 30 22.49 4.62 3.54
N CYS A 31 23.41 4.16 2.70
CA CYS A 31 23.15 3.98 1.27
C CYS A 31 22.00 3.00 1.02
N MET A 32 21.97 1.87 1.73
CA MET A 32 20.89 0.90 1.60
C MET A 32 19.55 1.50 2.06
N TRP A 33 19.54 2.30 3.13
CA TRP A 33 18.35 2.99 3.60
C TRP A 33 17.81 4.02 2.59
N VAL A 34 18.69 4.77 1.91
CA VAL A 34 18.27 5.70 0.84
C VAL A 34 17.70 4.95 -0.36
N LEU A 35 18.33 3.84 -0.74
CA LEU A 35 17.91 3.04 -1.90
C LEU A 35 16.62 2.24 -1.66
N PHE A 36 16.37 1.77 -0.43
CA PHE A 36 15.20 0.95 -0.09
C PHE A 36 14.10 1.70 0.68
N GLY A 37 14.42 2.80 1.36
CA GLY A 37 13.48 3.59 2.18
C GLY A 37 12.61 4.56 1.38
N SER A 38 12.86 4.70 0.08
CA SER A 38 12.16 5.64 -0.80
C SER A 38 11.17 4.97 -1.76
N GLY A 39 10.93 3.67 -1.60
CA GLY A 39 9.95 2.93 -2.40
C GLY A 39 8.55 3.07 -1.84
N THR A 40 7.93 4.26 -1.89
CA THR A 40 6.47 4.25 -2.05
C THR A 40 6.23 3.68 -3.43
N ALA A 41 6.02 2.36 -3.50
CA ALA A 41 5.45 1.76 -4.68
C ALA A 41 4.04 2.35 -4.79
N ASP A 42 3.93 3.50 -5.44
CA ASP A 42 2.71 3.94 -6.07
C ASP A 42 2.40 2.84 -7.08
N ALA A 43 1.64 1.85 -6.62
CA ALA A 43 0.91 0.93 -7.47
C ALA A 43 -0.20 1.72 -8.16
N ALA A 44 0.18 2.74 -8.93
CA ALA A 44 -0.57 3.23 -10.07
C ALA A 44 -0.48 2.13 -11.14
N SER A 45 -1.02 0.97 -10.81
CA SER A 45 -1.43 0.03 -11.83
C SER A 45 -2.50 0.76 -12.62
N GLU A 46 -2.18 1.06 -13.88
CA GLU A 46 -3.14 1.32 -14.94
C GLU A 46 -3.99 0.06 -15.19
N SER A 47 -4.63 -0.44 -14.14
CA SER A 47 -5.88 -1.15 -14.29
C SER A 47 -6.89 -0.04 -14.52
N SER A 48 -7.70 -0.16 -15.56
CA SER A 48 -8.95 0.60 -15.71
C SER A 48 -9.86 0.29 -14.53
N LEU A 49 -9.47 0.73 -13.33
CA LEU A 49 -10.28 0.67 -12.13
C LEU A 49 -11.53 1.47 -12.49
N PRO A 50 -12.73 0.88 -12.34
CA PRO A 50 -13.94 1.65 -12.52
C PRO A 50 -13.79 2.91 -11.70
N THR A 51 -13.92 4.08 -12.33
CA THR A 51 -13.73 5.32 -11.59
C THR A 51 -14.75 5.29 -10.46
N THR A 52 -14.28 5.53 -9.25
CA THR A 52 -15.03 5.18 -8.04
C THR A 52 -15.22 6.46 -7.24
N GLN A 53 -16.47 6.78 -6.91
CA GLN A 53 -16.84 7.99 -6.19
C GLN A 53 -17.36 7.65 -4.80
N VAL A 54 -16.94 8.40 -3.78
CA VAL A 54 -17.53 8.30 -2.44
C VAL A 54 -18.71 9.26 -2.34
N VAL A 55 -19.88 8.73 -1.98
CA VAL A 55 -21.12 9.48 -1.77
C VAL A 55 -21.64 9.22 -0.37
N VAL A 56 -22.09 10.28 0.31
CA VAL A 56 -22.71 10.18 1.64
C VAL A 56 -24.22 10.10 1.45
N VAL A 57 -24.84 9.04 1.98
CA VAL A 57 -26.30 8.82 1.93
C VAL A 57 -27.03 9.91 2.72
N GLN A 58 -27.95 10.64 2.09
CA GLN A 58 -28.77 11.64 2.77
C GLN A 58 -29.98 11.01 3.48
N PRO A 59 -30.57 11.68 4.48
CA PRO A 59 -31.80 11.24 5.11
C PRO A 59 -32.94 11.08 4.09
N GLY A 60 -33.52 9.88 4.01
CA GLY A 60 -34.61 9.58 3.08
C GLY A 60 -34.15 9.06 1.71
N GLU A 61 -32.85 8.98 1.45
CA GLU A 61 -32.32 8.31 0.26
C GLU A 61 -32.23 6.80 0.45
N SER A 62 -32.41 6.08 -0.65
CA SER A 62 -32.18 4.64 -0.76
C SER A 62 -31.13 4.38 -1.83
N LEU A 63 -30.53 3.19 -1.81
CA LEU A 63 -29.64 2.74 -2.90
C LEU A 63 -30.29 2.88 -4.27
N TRP A 64 -31.60 2.65 -4.35
CA TRP A 64 -32.38 2.80 -5.57
C TRP A 64 -32.43 4.24 -6.07
N SER A 65 -32.77 5.20 -5.21
CA SER A 65 -32.86 6.62 -5.60
C SER A 65 -31.49 7.18 -5.96
N ILE A 66 -30.44 6.80 -5.23
CA ILE A 66 -29.05 7.19 -5.51
C ILE A 66 -28.63 6.63 -6.88
N SER A 67 -28.91 5.36 -7.14
CA SER A 67 -28.53 4.72 -8.41
C SER A 67 -29.26 5.33 -9.60
N GLN A 68 -30.56 5.62 -9.46
CA GLN A 68 -31.36 6.26 -10.49
C GLN A 68 -30.92 7.70 -10.76
N SER A 69 -30.49 8.43 -9.72
CA SER A 69 -29.96 9.79 -9.87
C SER A 69 -28.58 9.80 -10.56
N LEU A 70 -27.74 8.81 -10.30
CA LEU A 70 -26.37 8.75 -10.83
C LEU A 70 -26.33 8.22 -12.25
N ASN A 71 -27.18 7.26 -12.60
CA ASN A 71 -27.20 6.67 -13.93
C ASN A 71 -28.64 6.37 -14.39
N PRO A 72 -29.41 7.39 -14.82
CA PRO A 72 -30.82 7.22 -15.20
C PRO A 72 -31.02 6.37 -16.46
N GLY A 73 -29.97 6.13 -17.25
CA GLY A 73 -30.00 5.31 -18.46
C GLY A 73 -29.53 3.85 -18.26
N ALA A 74 -28.94 3.52 -17.11
CA ALA A 74 -28.49 2.17 -16.79
C ALA A 74 -29.48 1.45 -15.87
N ASP A 75 -29.40 0.11 -15.81
CA ASP A 75 -30.20 -0.67 -14.86
C ASP A 75 -29.74 -0.36 -13.42
N PRO A 76 -30.60 0.23 -12.57
CA PRO A 76 -30.26 0.50 -11.17
C PRO A 76 -29.82 -0.75 -10.42
N ARG A 77 -30.34 -1.95 -10.79
CA ARG A 77 -29.97 -3.20 -10.14
C ARG A 77 -28.51 -3.57 -10.36
N ALA A 78 -27.99 -3.35 -11.56
CA ALA A 78 -26.58 -3.59 -11.86
C ALA A 78 -25.67 -2.68 -11.02
N LEU A 79 -26.06 -1.41 -10.88
CA LEU A 79 -25.31 -0.44 -10.07
C LEU A 79 -25.39 -0.77 -8.58
N ILE A 80 -26.56 -1.15 -8.07
CA ILE A 80 -26.76 -1.59 -6.68
C ILE A 80 -25.89 -2.82 -6.37
N MET A 81 -25.80 -3.79 -7.28
CA MET A 81 -24.92 -4.95 -7.10
C MET A 81 -23.44 -4.55 -7.06
N GLY A 82 -23.00 -3.65 -7.93
CA GLY A 82 -21.62 -3.15 -7.92
C GLY A 82 -21.29 -2.37 -6.64
N ILE A 83 -22.20 -1.50 -6.19
CA ILE A 83 -22.11 -0.82 -4.89
C ILE A 83 -22.04 -1.84 -3.75
N ARG A 84 -22.86 -2.89 -3.82
CA ARG A 84 -22.89 -3.92 -2.79
C ARG A 84 -21.55 -4.64 -2.65
N GLU A 85 -21.00 -5.05 -3.78
CA GLU A 85 -19.75 -5.78 -3.86
C GLU A 85 -18.58 -4.95 -3.34
N ILE A 86 -18.49 -3.67 -3.74
CA ILE A 86 -17.38 -2.80 -3.34
C ILE A 86 -17.48 -2.29 -1.89
N ASN A 87 -18.70 -2.20 -1.32
CA ASN A 87 -18.89 -1.79 0.09
C ASN A 87 -19.14 -2.95 1.06
N GLY A 88 -19.27 -4.19 0.57
CA GLY A 88 -19.55 -5.37 1.40
C GLY A 88 -20.91 -5.34 2.11
N ILE A 89 -21.93 -4.69 1.54
CA ILE A 89 -23.23 -4.50 2.22
C ILE A 89 -24.11 -5.73 1.99
N GLY A 90 -24.44 -6.52 3.01
CA GLY A 90 -25.27 -7.73 2.81
C GLY A 90 -26.74 -7.45 2.43
N THR A 91 -27.22 -6.23 2.68
CA THR A 91 -28.64 -5.84 2.59
C THR A 91 -28.87 -4.64 1.69
N GLU A 92 -30.09 -4.45 1.19
CA GLU A 92 -30.46 -3.27 0.40
C GLU A 92 -30.64 -1.99 1.25
N HIS A 93 -30.65 -2.14 2.57
CA HIS A 93 -30.76 -1.04 3.52
C HIS A 93 -29.41 -0.35 3.72
N VAL A 94 -29.41 0.96 3.51
CA VAL A 94 -28.34 1.90 3.85
C VAL A 94 -28.83 2.88 4.89
N PHE A 95 -27.93 3.35 5.74
CA PHE A 95 -28.26 4.31 6.79
C PHE A 95 -27.88 5.74 6.37
N PRO A 96 -28.68 6.75 6.75
CA PRO A 96 -28.29 8.14 6.57
C PRO A 96 -26.93 8.43 7.20
N GLY A 97 -26.06 9.15 6.50
CA GLY A 97 -24.68 9.43 6.93
C GLY A 97 -23.68 8.33 6.61
N GLN A 98 -24.11 7.20 6.03
CA GLN A 98 -23.21 6.14 5.59
C GLN A 98 -22.43 6.60 4.34
N SER A 99 -21.11 6.51 4.38
CA SER A 99 -20.26 6.70 3.20
C SER A 99 -20.31 5.45 2.34
N LEU A 100 -20.68 5.64 1.08
CA LEU A 100 -20.81 4.60 0.09
C LEU A 100 -19.84 4.83 -1.06
N ILE A 101 -19.13 3.78 -1.41
CA ILE A 101 -18.24 3.71 -2.55
C ILE A 101 -19.07 3.31 -3.77
N ILE A 102 -19.11 4.15 -4.81
CA ILE A 102 -19.95 3.92 -5.98
C ILE A 102 -19.07 3.72 -7.20
N PRO A 103 -19.17 2.58 -7.91
CA PRO A 103 -18.52 2.41 -9.19
C PRO A 103 -19.28 3.24 -10.23
N ILE A 104 -18.66 4.30 -10.73
CA ILE A 104 -19.17 5.05 -11.86
C ILE A 104 -18.51 4.48 -13.13
N SER A 105 -19.26 3.64 -13.83
CA SER A 105 -18.89 3.23 -15.19
C SER A 105 -19.08 4.45 -16.09
N GLY A 106 -17.99 4.97 -16.65
CA GLY A 106 -18.01 6.05 -17.64
C GLY A 106 -18.66 5.63 -18.96
#